data_AF-A0A0K2UN54-F1
#
_entry.id   AF-A0A0K2UN54-F1
#
_cell.length_a   1.000
_cell.length_b   1.000
_cell.length_c   1.000
_cell.angle_alpha   90.00
_cell.angle_beta   90.00
_cell.angle_gamma   90.00
#
_symmetry.space_group_name_H-M   'P 1'
#
loop_
_entity.id
_entity.type
_entity.pdbx_description
1 polymer ?
#
loop_
_entity_poly.entity_id
_entity_poly.type
_entity_poly.pdbx_seq_one_letter_code
_entity_poly.pdbx_strand_id
1 'polypeptide(L)'
;MMAILIDPLEGIFCGRPYLIELIDIEIANNVKNVVISSVYKLLGEDFVPCRLQVFITDSASYCFKAGEDLREKKIPELIHITCIAHRLHRFADMVQQKFPLANELISNMKKMFLNSGRRKSINCFVRNSPPSMTNYNKIGNLVKSSEVLLTSLRRLQRIFKQS
;
A
#
# COMPACT_ATOMS: atom_id res chain seq x y z
N MET A 1 5.48 -11.07 4.05
CA MET A 1 4.12 -11.29 3.52
C MET A 1 3.97 -10.67 2.13
N MET A 2 3.67 -11.48 1.12
CA MET A 2 3.47 -11.17 -0.30
C MET A 2 2.03 -11.56 -0.67
N ALA A 3 1.31 -10.66 -1.33
CA ALA A 3 -0.01 -10.95 -1.89
C ALA A 3 0.11 -11.09 -3.41
N ILE A 4 -0.41 -12.18 -3.95
CA ILE A 4 -0.45 -12.45 -5.39
C ILE A 4 -1.86 -12.14 -5.87
N LEU A 5 -1.95 -11.11 -6.73
CA LEU A 5 -3.19 -10.67 -7.36
C LEU A 5 -3.12 -11.00 -8.85
N ILE A 6 -4.22 -11.48 -9.42
CA ILE A 6 -4.37 -11.64 -10.88
C ILE A 6 -5.62 -10.92 -11.34
N ASP A 7 -5.51 -10.32 -12.51
CA ASP A 7 -6.60 -9.63 -13.18
C ASP A 7 -6.47 -9.84 -14.70
N PRO A 8 -7.59 -9.99 -15.45
CA PRO A 8 -7.56 -9.98 -16.90
C PRO A 8 -7.00 -8.66 -17.43
N LEU A 9 -6.15 -8.72 -18.46
CA LEU A 9 -5.65 -7.53 -19.15
C LEU A 9 -6.65 -7.10 -20.22
N GLU A 10 -7.78 -6.52 -19.82
CA GLU A 10 -8.77 -5.96 -20.76
C GLU A 10 -8.53 -4.46 -20.97
N GLY A 11 -8.50 -4.03 -22.23
CA GLY A 11 -8.27 -2.63 -22.58
C GLY A 11 -9.36 -1.73 -21.99
N ILE A 12 -8.93 -0.81 -21.12
CA ILE A 12 -9.69 0.33 -20.54
C ILE A 12 -10.37 0.06 -19.17
N PHE A 13 -10.44 -1.17 -18.70
CA PHE A 13 -10.91 -1.45 -17.32
C PHE A 13 -9.80 -2.03 -16.47
N CYS A 14 -9.39 -1.31 -15.41
CA CYS A 14 -8.82 -1.97 -14.24
C CYS A 14 -9.93 -2.87 -13.69
N GLY A 15 -9.84 -4.18 -13.95
CA GLY A 15 -10.75 -5.16 -13.39
C GLY A 15 -10.67 -5.17 -11.87
N ARG A 16 -11.47 -6.03 -11.25
CA ARG A 16 -11.33 -6.30 -9.82
C ARG A 16 -10.29 -7.40 -9.68
N PRO A 17 -9.04 -7.09 -9.28
CA PRO A 17 -8.04 -8.12 -9.14
C PRO A 17 -8.50 -9.14 -8.12
N TYR A 18 -8.29 -10.41 -8.44
CA TYR A 18 -8.56 -11.54 -7.57
C TYR A 18 -7.32 -11.83 -6.74
N LEU A 19 -7.48 -11.85 -5.42
CA LEU A 19 -6.45 -12.37 -4.53
C LEU A 19 -6.41 -13.89 -4.66
N ILE A 20 -5.28 -14.40 -5.12
CA ILE A 20 -5.06 -15.84 -5.29
C ILE A 20 -4.45 -16.41 -4.03
N GLU A 21 -3.37 -15.78 -3.59
CA GLU A 21 -2.53 -16.35 -2.56
C GLU A 21 -1.84 -15.25 -1.76
N LEU A 22 -1.64 -15.55 -0.49
CA LEU A 22 -1.05 -14.65 0.47
C LEU A 22 -0.02 -15.44 1.28
N ILE A 23 1.25 -15.12 1.04
CA ILE A 23 2.38 -16.01 1.32
C ILE A 23 3.40 -15.25 2.15
N ASP A 24 3.99 -15.88 3.15
CA ASP A 24 5.10 -15.23 3.84
C ASP A 24 6.42 -15.37 3.07
N ILE A 25 7.13 -14.25 2.94
CA ILE A 25 8.34 -14.17 2.10
C ILE A 25 9.50 -14.89 2.79
N GLU A 26 9.50 -14.95 4.12
CA GLU A 26 10.50 -15.69 4.91
C GLU A 26 10.48 -17.20 4.61
N ILE A 27 9.33 -17.71 4.18
CA ILE A 27 9.15 -19.13 3.79
C ILE A 27 9.41 -19.29 2.28
N ALA A 28 9.07 -18.27 1.49
CA ALA A 28 9.23 -18.26 0.03
C ALA A 28 10.68 -17.95 -0.39
N ASN A 29 11.57 -18.93 -0.29
CA ASN A 29 12.97 -18.82 -0.75
C ASN A 29 13.11 -18.46 -2.24
N ASN A 30 12.06 -18.65 -3.06
CA ASN A 30 12.10 -18.41 -4.49
C ASN A 30 10.77 -17.88 -5.05
N VAL A 31 10.63 -16.56 -5.09
CA VAL A 31 9.41 -15.85 -5.52
C VAL A 31 8.91 -16.31 -6.89
N LYS A 32 9.80 -16.61 -7.86
CA LYS A 32 9.36 -17.04 -9.20
C LYS A 32 8.63 -18.37 -9.18
N ASN A 33 9.12 -19.32 -8.39
CA ASN A 33 8.54 -20.66 -8.30
C ASN A 33 7.18 -20.58 -7.63
N VAL A 34 7.10 -19.76 -6.58
CA VAL A 34 5.86 -19.48 -5.88
C VAL A 34 4.83 -18.89 -6.84
N VAL A 35 5.13 -17.79 -7.52
CA VAL A 35 4.20 -17.14 -8.47
C VAL A 35 3.71 -18.10 -9.53
N ILE A 36 4.61 -18.87 -10.17
CA ILE A 36 4.22 -19.83 -11.20
C ILE A 36 3.36 -20.96 -10.63
N SER A 37 3.70 -21.47 -9.43
CA SER A 37 2.89 -22.50 -8.78
C SER A 37 1.48 -21.99 -8.45
N SER A 38 1.35 -20.76 -7.96
CA SER A 38 0.06 -20.13 -7.68
C SER A 38 -0.78 -19.94 -8.94
N VAL A 39 -0.13 -19.54 -10.05
CA VAL A 39 -0.78 -19.36 -11.35
C VAL A 39 -1.32 -20.69 -11.87
N TYR A 40 -0.50 -21.75 -11.92
CA TYR A 40 -0.95 -23.07 -12.40
C TYR A 40 -2.01 -23.69 -11.49
N LYS A 41 -1.89 -23.51 -10.17
CA LYS A 41 -2.89 -23.98 -9.22
C LYS A 41 -4.25 -23.33 -9.43
N LEU A 42 -4.29 -22.05 -9.81
CA LEU A 42 -5.56 -21.36 -10.06
C LEU A 42 -6.09 -21.60 -11.48
N LEU A 43 -5.23 -21.50 -12.50
CA LEU A 43 -5.64 -21.45 -13.90
C LEU A 43 -5.61 -22.82 -14.61
N GLY A 44 -5.12 -23.87 -13.94
CA GLY A 44 -4.96 -25.20 -14.50
C GLY A 44 -3.55 -25.45 -15.04
N GLU A 45 -3.14 -26.72 -15.09
CA GLU A 45 -1.84 -27.14 -15.63
C GLU A 45 -1.72 -26.93 -17.14
N ASP A 46 -2.86 -26.82 -17.84
CA ASP A 46 -2.99 -26.50 -19.25
C ASP A 46 -2.85 -25.00 -19.57
N PHE A 47 -2.63 -24.16 -18.55
CA PHE A 47 -2.43 -22.74 -18.74
C PHE A 47 -1.21 -22.44 -19.64
N VAL A 48 -1.47 -21.77 -20.75
CA VAL A 48 -0.43 -21.34 -21.70
C VAL A 48 0.37 -20.18 -21.09
N PRO A 49 1.68 -20.34 -20.80
CA PRO A 49 2.46 -19.32 -20.10
C PRO A 49 2.50 -17.97 -20.82
N CYS A 50 2.45 -17.95 -22.16
CA CYS A 50 2.41 -16.73 -22.97
C CYS A 50 1.19 -15.83 -22.69
N ARG A 51 0.14 -16.35 -22.03
CA ARG A 51 -1.03 -15.55 -21.61
C ARG A 51 -0.73 -14.67 -20.40
N LEU A 52 0.34 -14.94 -19.64
CA LEU A 52 0.79 -14.05 -18.58
C LEU A 52 1.68 -12.96 -19.19
N GLN A 53 1.08 -11.81 -19.49
CA GLN A 53 1.76 -10.74 -20.22
C GLN A 53 2.43 -9.70 -19.32
N VAL A 54 1.87 -9.44 -18.14
CA VAL A 54 2.35 -8.39 -17.25
C VAL A 54 2.57 -8.96 -15.86
N PHE A 55 3.74 -8.69 -15.28
CA PHE A 55 4.06 -9.05 -13.91
C PHE A 55 4.42 -7.78 -13.13
N ILE A 56 3.56 -7.41 -12.18
CA ILE A 56 3.75 -6.20 -11.35
C ILE A 56 4.21 -6.61 -9.96
N THR A 57 5.39 -6.15 -9.55
CA THR A 57 5.91 -6.43 -8.20
C THR A 57 6.34 -5.16 -7.48
N ASP A 58 6.63 -5.24 -6.19
CA ASP A 58 7.36 -4.18 -5.52
C ASP A 58 8.80 -4.04 -6.10
N SER A 59 9.54 -3.04 -5.62
CA SER A 59 10.92 -2.80 -6.09
C SER A 59 11.98 -3.59 -5.31
N ALA A 60 11.59 -4.65 -4.59
CA ALA A 60 12.55 -5.47 -3.89
C ALA A 60 13.46 -6.21 -4.89
N SER A 61 14.74 -6.33 -4.55
CA SER A 61 15.76 -6.88 -5.45
C SER A 61 15.48 -8.32 -5.86
N TYR A 62 14.89 -9.13 -4.98
CA TYR A 62 14.48 -10.51 -5.28
C TYR A 62 13.29 -10.58 -6.24
N CYS A 63 12.34 -9.62 -6.17
CA CYS A 63 11.22 -9.53 -7.11
C CYS A 63 11.70 -9.18 -8.52
N PHE A 64 12.69 -8.30 -8.62
CA PHE A 64 13.33 -7.97 -9.91
C PHE A 64 14.00 -9.20 -10.53
N LYS A 65 14.80 -9.93 -9.74
CA LYS A 65 15.42 -11.18 -10.21
C LYS A 65 14.38 -12.22 -10.62
N ALA A 66 13.28 -12.33 -9.89
CA ALA A 66 12.20 -13.25 -10.23
C ALA A 66 11.51 -12.86 -11.55
N GLY A 67 11.23 -11.57 -11.78
CA GLY A 67 10.66 -11.07 -13.02
C GLY A 67 11.55 -11.33 -14.23
N GLU A 68 12.84 -10.98 -14.13
CA GLU A 68 13.83 -11.23 -15.18
C GLU A 68 13.99 -12.73 -15.46
N ASP A 69 14.13 -13.56 -14.42
CA ASP A 69 14.22 -15.01 -14.58
C ASP A 69 12.99 -15.59 -15.29
N LEU A 70 11.78 -15.12 -14.96
CA LEU A 70 10.55 -15.57 -15.60
C LEU A 70 10.52 -15.18 -17.06
N ARG A 71 10.91 -13.95 -17.36
CA ARG A 71 10.98 -13.43 -18.72
C ARG A 71 11.98 -14.21 -19.57
N GLU A 72 13.21 -14.40 -19.09
CA GLU A 72 14.26 -15.06 -19.86
C GLU A 72 14.04 -16.57 -20.03
N LYS A 73 13.48 -17.26 -19.01
CA LYS A 73 13.49 -18.73 -18.96
C LYS A 73 12.14 -19.38 -19.26
N LYS A 74 11.02 -18.68 -19.08
CA LYS A 74 9.68 -19.28 -19.19
C LYS A 74 8.73 -18.51 -20.11
N ILE A 75 8.75 -17.18 -20.08
CA ILE A 75 7.74 -16.34 -20.73
C ILE A 75 8.44 -15.12 -21.38
N PRO A 76 9.02 -15.27 -22.59
CA PRO A 76 9.79 -14.21 -23.24
C PRO A 76 9.02 -12.89 -23.45
N GLU A 77 7.71 -12.98 -23.62
CA GLU A 77 6.80 -11.84 -23.83
C GLU A 77 6.38 -11.15 -22.51
N LEU A 78 6.82 -11.67 -21.36
CA LEU A 78 6.47 -11.11 -20.06
C LEU A 78 7.09 -9.73 -19.85
N ILE A 79 6.24 -8.75 -19.56
CA ILE A 79 6.64 -7.40 -19.18
C ILE A 79 6.67 -7.32 -17.65
N HIS A 80 7.86 -7.23 -17.08
CA HIS A 80 8.03 -6.96 -15.65
C HIS A 80 7.97 -5.46 -15.36
N ILE A 81 7.06 -5.06 -14.48
CA ILE A 81 6.86 -3.66 -14.08
C ILE A 81 7.03 -3.56 -12.57
N THR A 82 7.90 -2.65 -12.12
CA THR A 82 7.95 -2.32 -10.70
C THR A 82 6.83 -1.34 -10.35
N CYS A 83 6.17 -1.61 -9.23
CA CYS A 83 4.99 -0.90 -8.77
C CYS A 83 5.23 0.61 -8.72
N ILE A 84 4.38 1.35 -9.43
CA ILE A 84 4.44 2.81 -9.51
C ILE A 84 4.28 3.44 -8.13
N ALA A 85 3.45 2.86 -7.26
CA ALA A 85 3.29 3.35 -5.89
C ALA A 85 4.61 3.34 -5.12
N HIS A 86 5.46 2.31 -5.33
CA HIS A 86 6.79 2.26 -4.73
C HIS A 86 7.71 3.35 -5.30
N ARG A 87 7.69 3.55 -6.62
CA ARG A 87 8.49 4.60 -7.28
C ARG A 87 8.08 6.00 -6.80
N LEU A 88 6.78 6.27 -6.72
CA LEU A 88 6.25 7.52 -6.19
C LEU A 88 6.60 7.73 -4.72
N HIS A 89 6.58 6.67 -3.91
CA HIS A 89 7.01 6.77 -2.52
C HIS A 89 8.48 7.19 -2.41
N ARG A 90 9.39 6.55 -3.18
CA ARG A 90 10.80 6.95 -3.23
C ARG A 90 10.97 8.38 -3.71
N PHE A 91 10.21 8.79 -4.73
CA PHE A 91 10.25 10.17 -5.22
C PHE A 91 9.84 11.17 -4.12
N ALA A 92 8.75 10.90 -3.40
CA ALA A 92 8.31 11.73 -2.29
C ALA A 92 9.35 11.79 -1.15
N ASP A 93 10.07 10.71 -0.90
CA ASP A 93 11.16 10.69 0.09
C ASP A 93 12.34 11.55 -0.37
N MET A 94 12.70 11.50 -1.66
CA MET A 94 13.73 12.38 -2.22
C MET A 94 13.34 13.85 -2.15
N VAL A 95 12.07 14.18 -2.43
CA VAL A 95 11.54 15.54 -2.28
C VAL A 95 11.65 15.97 -0.81
N GLN A 96 11.22 15.13 0.13
CA GLN A 96 11.36 15.42 1.56
C GLN A 96 12.83 15.68 1.96
N GLN A 97 13.78 14.88 1.48
CA GLN A 97 15.21 15.10 1.78
C GLN A 97 15.73 16.46 1.29
N LYS A 98 15.19 16.97 0.17
CA LYS A 98 15.57 18.28 -0.38
C LYS A 98 15.00 19.47 0.40
N PHE A 99 13.91 19.28 1.15
CA PHE A 99 13.21 20.36 1.87
C PHE A 99 13.17 20.08 3.39
N PRO A 100 14.33 20.10 4.10
CA PRO A 100 14.39 19.78 5.52
C PRO A 100 13.56 20.73 6.39
N LEU A 101 13.48 22.01 6.03
CA LEU A 101 12.66 23.00 6.74
C LEU A 101 11.15 22.69 6.66
N ALA A 102 10.68 22.19 5.51
CA ALA A 102 9.29 21.75 5.38
C ALA A 102 9.02 20.53 6.26
N ASN A 103 9.97 19.59 6.33
CA ASN A 103 9.85 18.43 7.24
C ASN A 103 9.86 18.84 8.70
N GLU A 104 10.69 19.81 9.09
CA GLU A 104 10.73 20.35 10.45
C GLU A 104 9.41 21.01 10.81
N LEU A 105 8.87 21.87 9.93
CA LEU A 105 7.56 22.48 10.12
C LEU A 105 6.47 21.42 10.29
N ILE A 106 6.41 20.44 9.38
CA ILE A 106 5.45 19.33 9.46
C ILE A 106 5.62 18.55 10.78
N SER A 107 6.85 18.30 11.21
CA SER A 107 7.17 17.60 12.46
C SER A 107 6.70 18.39 13.68
N ASN A 108 6.99 19.68 13.72
CA ASN A 108 6.58 20.58 14.80
C ASN A 108 5.06 20.71 14.86
N MET A 109 4.39 20.83 13.71
CA MET A 109 2.93 20.76 13.64
C MET A 109 2.41 19.43 14.17
N LYS A 110 2.95 18.28 13.74
CA LYS A 110 2.56 16.96 14.28
C LYS A 110 2.71 16.89 15.80
N LYS A 111 3.80 17.43 16.37
CA LYS A 111 4.03 17.51 17.81
C LYS A 111 3.03 18.41 18.52
N MET A 112 2.77 19.62 18.03
CA MET A 112 1.73 20.51 18.57
C MET A 112 0.37 19.82 18.59
N PHE A 113 0.08 19.10 17.51
CA PHE A 113 -1.15 18.37 17.35
C PHE A 113 -1.26 17.23 18.39
N LEU A 114 -0.22 16.40 18.51
CA LEU A 114 -0.12 15.34 19.51
C LEU A 114 -0.21 15.88 20.95
N ASN A 115 0.39 17.04 21.21
CA ASN A 115 0.45 17.66 22.53
C ASN A 115 -0.79 18.45 22.93
N SER A 116 -1.71 18.71 21.99
CA SER A 116 -2.93 19.44 22.30
C SER A 116 -3.76 18.74 23.39
N GLY A 117 -3.96 19.44 24.52
CA GLY A 117 -4.64 18.92 25.70
C GLY A 117 -6.06 18.41 25.40
N ARG A 118 -6.76 19.04 24.46
CA ARG A 118 -8.09 18.62 24.00
C ARG A 118 -8.07 17.22 23.37
N ARG A 119 -7.04 16.86 22.59
CA ARG A 119 -6.92 15.51 22.03
C ARG A 119 -6.45 14.49 23.04
N LYS A 120 -5.53 14.85 23.93
CA LYS A 120 -5.12 13.98 25.04
C LYS A 120 -6.31 13.66 25.94
N SER A 121 -7.15 14.65 26.23
CA SER A 121 -8.40 14.50 26.98
C SER A 121 -9.41 13.60 26.26
N ILE A 122 -9.64 13.79 24.95
CA ILE A 122 -10.51 12.91 24.16
C ILE A 122 -9.97 11.47 24.12
N ASN A 123 -8.67 11.29 23.89
CA ASN A 123 -8.06 9.95 23.84
C ASN A 123 -8.10 9.26 25.22
N CYS A 124 -7.87 10.01 26.30
CA CYS A 124 -8.01 9.53 27.68
C CYS A 124 -9.47 9.13 27.96
N PHE A 125 -10.43 9.96 27.56
CA PHE A 125 -11.85 9.67 27.67
C PHE A 125 -12.22 8.40 26.88
N VAL A 126 -11.83 8.28 25.61
CA VAL A 126 -12.09 7.09 24.77
C VAL A 126 -11.47 5.82 25.36
N ARG A 127 -10.25 5.90 25.89
CA ARG A 127 -9.57 4.73 26.50
C ARG A 127 -10.16 4.31 27.85
N ASN A 128 -10.68 5.25 28.62
CA ASN A 128 -11.22 5.00 29.96
C ASN A 128 -12.76 4.88 29.98
N SER A 129 -13.43 5.01 28.83
CA SER A 129 -14.87 4.81 28.73
C SER A 129 -15.20 3.31 28.75
N PRO A 130 -16.08 2.82 29.63
CA PRO A 130 -16.61 1.48 29.49
C PRO A 130 -17.40 1.37 28.18
N PRO A 131 -17.39 0.21 27.49
CA PRO A 131 -18.01 0.02 26.17
C PRO A 131 -19.53 0.26 26.14
N SER A 132 -20.17 0.46 27.30
CA SER A 132 -21.61 0.68 27.46
C SER A 132 -22.03 2.16 27.58
N MET A 133 -21.12 3.14 27.61
CA MET A 133 -21.49 4.54 27.92
C MET A 133 -20.96 5.61 26.95
N THR A 134 -20.79 5.27 25.67
CA THR A 134 -20.53 6.28 24.62
C THR A 134 -21.83 6.99 24.25
N ASN A 135 -22.06 8.19 24.77
CA ASN A 135 -23.08 9.09 24.24
C ASN A 135 -22.60 9.59 22.86
N TYR A 136 -22.96 8.84 21.81
CA TYR A 136 -22.50 8.97 20.42
C TYR A 136 -22.65 10.38 19.84
N ASN A 137 -23.61 11.18 20.33
CA ASN A 137 -23.92 12.49 19.76
C ASN A 137 -22.91 13.58 20.14
N LYS A 138 -22.36 13.55 21.37
CA LYS A 138 -21.40 14.57 21.84
C LYS A 138 -19.97 14.26 21.39
N ILE A 139 -19.62 12.97 21.34
CA ILE A 139 -18.35 12.47 20.77
C ILE A 139 -18.38 12.65 19.25
N GLY A 140 -19.50 12.35 18.58
CA GLY A 140 -19.65 12.49 17.13
C GLY A 140 -19.40 13.90 16.61
N ASN A 141 -19.82 14.95 17.34
CA ASN A 141 -19.61 16.34 16.91
C ASN A 141 -18.16 16.84 17.13
N LEU A 142 -17.46 16.35 18.16
CA LEU A 142 -16.04 16.64 18.41
C LEU A 142 -15.10 15.82 17.52
N VAL A 143 -15.45 14.55 17.27
CA VAL A 143 -14.79 13.69 16.29
C VAL A 143 -14.98 14.27 14.89
N LYS A 144 -16.19 14.71 14.49
CA LYS A 144 -16.40 15.39 13.19
C LYS A 144 -15.52 16.64 13.02
N SER A 145 -15.42 17.51 14.03
CA SER A 145 -14.58 18.72 13.93
C SER A 145 -13.09 18.41 13.83
N SER A 146 -12.61 17.41 14.58
CA SER A 146 -11.21 16.97 14.53
C SER A 146 -10.90 16.09 13.33
N GLU A 147 -11.87 15.32 12.82
CA GLU A 147 -11.81 14.59 11.56
C GLU A 147 -11.82 15.56 10.39
N VAL A 148 -12.61 16.62 10.36
CA VAL A 148 -12.56 17.61 9.27
C VAL A 148 -11.16 18.24 9.20
N LEU A 149 -10.55 18.58 10.33
CA LEU A 149 -9.18 19.10 10.38
C LEU A 149 -8.13 18.04 10.04
N LEU A 150 -8.24 16.81 10.57
CA LEU A 150 -7.33 15.71 10.26
C LEU A 150 -7.50 15.20 8.84
N THR A 151 -8.69 15.28 8.25
CA THR A 151 -9.00 14.90 6.87
C THR A 151 -8.55 15.99 5.93
N SER A 152 -8.63 17.27 6.33
CA SER A 152 -8.02 18.38 5.59
C SER A 152 -6.49 18.31 5.64
N LEU A 153 -5.89 18.01 6.79
CA LEU A 153 -4.45 17.79 6.93
C LEU A 153 -3.99 16.51 6.22
N ARG A 154 -4.76 15.42 6.25
CA ARG A 154 -4.50 14.21 5.48
C ARG A 154 -4.72 14.43 3.98
N ARG A 155 -5.68 15.28 3.56
CA ARG A 155 -5.86 15.71 2.17
C ARG A 155 -4.68 16.56 1.72
N LEU A 156 -4.22 17.52 2.51
CA LEU A 156 -3.01 18.29 2.23
C LEU A 156 -1.78 17.37 2.16
N GLN A 157 -1.62 16.44 3.10
CA GLN A 157 -0.55 15.42 3.05
C GLN A 157 -0.67 14.46 1.87
N ARG A 158 -1.88 14.17 1.38
CA ARG A 158 -2.10 13.39 0.15
C ARG A 158 -1.85 14.21 -1.11
N ILE A 159 -2.23 15.48 -1.14
CA ILE A 159 -1.93 16.41 -2.23
C ILE A 159 -0.40 16.54 -2.36
N PHE A 160 0.32 16.74 -1.24
CA PHE A 160 1.79 16.73 -1.21
C PHE A 160 2.44 15.35 -1.41
N LYS A 161 1.68 14.24 -1.34
CA LYS A 161 2.13 12.89 -1.72
C LYS A 161 1.75 12.51 -3.16
N GLN A 162 0.92 13.31 -3.83
CA GLN A 162 0.43 13.10 -5.20
C GLN A 162 0.94 14.18 -6.18
N SER A 163 1.63 15.21 -5.68
CA SER A 163 2.47 16.16 -6.44
C SER A 163 3.94 15.80 -6.29
#